data_AF-A0A452ZN73-F1
#
_entry.id   AF-A0A452ZN73-F1
#
_cell.length_a   1.000
_cell.length_b   1.000
_cell.length_c   1.000
_cell.angle_alpha   90.00
_cell.angle_beta   90.00
_cell.angle_gamma   90.00
#
_symmetry.space_group_name_H-M   'P 1'
#
loop_
_entity.id
_entity.type
_entity.pdbx_description
1 polymer ?
#
loop_
_entity_poly.entity_id
_entity_poly.type
_entity_poly.pdbx_seq_one_letter_code
_entity_poly.pdbx_strand_id
1 'polypeptide(L)'
;MYLEPSTSLVKDAHALGLEVYASGFANDDPCMSYNYSYDPSAEILQYIDNSDFSVDGVLTDNPPTASGAIVCMAHTKGNAFVFPIAKAGAPPGGGENTRPLIITHNGASGVFSDSTDLAYQQAVKDGADIIDCWVRMSKDGVAFCLGSTDLNSSTTAATTFLEKMTTVNEIQNKSGIFSFDLLWSEIQTLKPNLVGPFADARLERNPAAKNAGKF
;
A
#
# COMPACT_ATOMS: atom_id res chain seq x y z
N MET A 1 6.42 -0.65 17.85
CA MET A 1 6.94 0.70 18.15
C MET A 1 5.94 1.46 19.02
N TYR A 2 6.35 2.31 19.96
CA TYR A 2 5.40 3.14 20.71
C TYR A 2 5.05 4.42 19.95
N LEU A 3 3.78 4.82 19.95
CA LEU A 3 3.32 6.08 19.35
C LEU A 3 3.58 7.27 20.28
N GLU A 4 3.97 8.38 19.67
CA GLU A 4 4.00 9.69 20.30
C GLU A 4 2.59 10.28 20.45
N PRO A 5 2.40 11.27 21.34
CA PRO A 5 1.13 12.00 21.43
C PRO A 5 0.72 12.63 20.10
N SER A 6 -0.58 12.62 19.80
CA SER A 6 -1.12 13.27 18.60
C SER A 6 -0.92 14.78 18.62
N THR A 7 -0.71 15.36 17.43
CA THR A 7 -0.62 16.82 17.24
C THR A 7 -1.94 17.38 16.70
N SER A 8 -2.04 18.70 16.53
CA SER A 8 -3.21 19.36 15.94
C SER A 8 -3.33 19.20 14.41
N LEU A 9 -2.34 18.59 13.75
CA LEU A 9 -2.21 18.55 12.29
C LEU A 9 -3.51 18.18 11.56
N VAL A 10 -4.19 17.12 12.00
CA VAL A 10 -5.42 16.64 11.36
C VAL A 10 -6.54 17.68 11.49
N LYS A 11 -6.75 18.22 12.69
CA LYS A 11 -7.76 19.27 12.93
C LYS A 11 -7.47 20.52 12.12
N ASP A 12 -6.22 20.94 12.08
CA ASP A 12 -5.80 22.15 11.37
C ASP A 12 -5.96 21.98 9.86
N ALA A 13 -5.67 20.79 9.32
CA ALA A 13 -5.92 20.44 7.92
C ALA A 13 -7.43 20.47 7.59
N HIS A 14 -8.25 19.84 8.43
CA HIS A 14 -9.71 19.84 8.26
C HIS A 14 -10.32 21.24 8.36
N ALA A 15 -9.81 22.11 9.24
CA ALA A 15 -10.24 23.50 9.35
C ALA A 15 -9.96 24.31 8.07
N LEU A 16 -9.01 23.85 7.24
CA LEU A 16 -8.69 24.41 5.92
C LEU A 16 -9.38 23.66 4.77
N GLY A 17 -10.22 22.65 5.06
CA GLY A 17 -10.89 21.81 4.07
C GLY A 17 -9.97 20.83 3.35
N LEU A 18 -8.82 20.50 3.94
CA LEU A 18 -7.88 19.49 3.42
C LEU A 18 -8.19 18.13 4.03
N GLU A 19 -8.04 17.08 3.23
CA GLU A 19 -8.14 15.71 3.70
C GLU A 19 -6.79 15.15 4.15
N VAL A 20 -6.83 14.22 5.10
CA VAL A 20 -5.65 13.57 5.64
C VAL A 20 -5.80 12.06 5.50
N TYR A 21 -4.80 11.43 4.88
CA TYR A 21 -4.71 9.98 4.73
C TYR A 21 -3.49 9.48 5.49
N ALA A 22 -3.68 8.53 6.42
CA ALA A 22 -2.58 7.97 7.19
C ALA A 22 -1.92 6.80 6.46
N SER A 23 -0.61 6.63 6.61
CA SER A 23 0.16 5.52 6.01
C SER A 23 1.11 4.91 7.04
N GLY A 24 1.69 3.76 6.72
CA GLY A 24 2.69 3.09 7.57
C GLY A 24 2.10 2.03 8.49
N PHE A 25 0.82 1.68 8.30
CA PHE A 25 0.22 0.50 8.91
C PHE A 25 0.91 -0.76 8.40
N ALA A 26 1.15 -1.71 9.29
CA ALA A 26 1.81 -2.96 8.96
C ALA A 26 1.15 -4.12 9.68
N ASN A 27 1.08 -5.27 9.00
CA ASN A 27 0.66 -6.54 9.59
C ASN A 27 1.85 -7.45 9.95
N ASP A 28 3.08 -7.00 9.68
CA ASP A 28 4.30 -7.77 9.88
C ASP A 28 5.14 -7.21 11.04
N ASP A 29 5.62 -8.09 11.89
CA ASP A 29 6.61 -7.77 12.93
C ASP A 29 7.98 -7.48 12.29
N PRO A 30 8.81 -6.54 12.79
CA PRO A 30 8.60 -5.64 13.94
C PRO A 30 7.94 -4.28 13.66
N CYS A 31 7.30 -4.06 12.51
CA CYS A 31 6.68 -2.77 12.18
C CYS A 31 5.40 -2.47 12.97
N MET A 32 4.79 -3.49 13.59
CA MET A 32 3.53 -3.31 14.32
C MET A 32 3.68 -2.41 15.55
N SER A 33 2.60 -1.66 15.84
CA SER A 33 2.53 -0.78 17.00
C SER A 33 2.39 -1.57 18.31
N TYR A 34 3.14 -1.12 19.32
CA TYR A 34 3.08 -1.68 20.67
C TYR A 34 1.89 -1.12 21.46
N ASN A 35 1.42 0.09 21.12
CA ASN A 35 0.28 0.74 21.78
C ASN A 35 -1.01 -0.07 21.62
N TYR A 36 -1.13 -0.83 20.53
CA TYR A 36 -2.31 -1.62 20.21
C TYR A 36 -2.06 -3.12 20.36
N SER A 37 -1.08 -3.51 21.18
CA SER A 37 -0.76 -4.92 21.45
C SER A 37 -0.54 -5.75 20.19
N TYR A 38 0.10 -5.16 19.17
CA TYR A 38 0.33 -5.79 17.86
C TYR A 38 -0.97 -6.17 17.11
N ASP A 39 -2.09 -5.50 17.40
CA ASP A 39 -3.34 -5.63 16.64
C ASP A 39 -3.41 -4.52 15.56
N PRO A 40 -3.19 -4.85 14.29
CA PRO A 40 -3.19 -3.85 13.22
C PRO A 40 -4.60 -3.32 12.91
N SER A 41 -5.66 -4.05 13.25
CA SER A 41 -7.03 -3.55 13.07
C SER A 41 -7.36 -2.52 14.15
N ALA A 42 -6.94 -2.76 15.39
CA ALA A 42 -7.09 -1.79 16.48
C ALA A 42 -6.26 -0.52 16.23
N GLU A 43 -5.07 -0.66 15.65
CA GLU A 43 -4.25 0.48 15.22
C GLU A 43 -4.98 1.34 14.19
N ILE A 44 -5.45 0.73 13.10
CA ILE A 44 -6.20 1.45 12.05
C ILE A 44 -7.45 2.12 12.64
N LEU A 45 -8.21 1.39 13.47
CA LEU A 45 -9.42 1.91 14.12
C LEU A 45 -9.12 3.19 14.92
N GLN A 46 -8.01 3.24 15.65
CA GLN A 46 -7.65 4.43 16.43
C GLN A 46 -7.30 5.65 15.56
N TYR A 47 -6.89 5.46 14.31
CA TYR A 47 -6.62 6.58 13.40
C TYR A 47 -7.89 7.12 12.75
N ILE A 48 -8.88 6.26 12.52
CA ILE A 48 -10.11 6.60 11.80
C ILE A 48 -11.29 6.91 12.72
N ASP A 49 -11.26 6.51 13.99
CA ASP A 49 -12.33 6.73 14.97
C ASP A 49 -11.77 7.05 16.37
N ASN A 50 -11.16 8.22 16.50
CA ASN A 50 -10.65 8.75 17.77
C ASN A 50 -11.26 10.12 18.09
N SER A 51 -11.52 10.38 19.37
CA SER A 51 -12.07 11.65 19.86
C SER A 51 -11.14 12.84 19.63
N ASP A 52 -9.83 12.60 19.60
CA ASP A 52 -8.84 13.65 19.42
C ASP A 52 -8.60 13.98 17.95
N PHE A 53 -8.72 13.03 17.03
CA PHE A 53 -8.62 13.25 15.59
C PHE A 53 -9.19 12.05 14.84
N SER A 54 -9.57 12.22 13.59
CA SER A 54 -9.96 11.13 12.70
C SER A 54 -9.43 11.45 11.31
N VAL A 55 -8.79 10.50 10.65
CA VAL A 55 -8.30 10.66 9.28
C VAL A 55 -9.35 10.22 8.26
N ASP A 56 -9.27 10.76 7.04
CA ASP A 56 -10.23 10.52 5.96
C ASP A 56 -9.99 9.18 5.24
N GLY A 57 -8.87 8.51 5.54
CA GLY A 57 -8.57 7.18 5.03
C GLY A 57 -7.18 6.69 5.39
N VAL A 58 -6.87 5.49 4.93
CA VAL A 58 -5.60 4.81 5.22
C VAL A 58 -4.95 4.26 3.95
N LEU A 59 -3.62 4.34 3.89
CA LEU A 59 -2.77 3.63 2.94
C LEU A 59 -2.26 2.34 3.58
N THR A 60 -2.59 1.20 2.99
CA THR A 60 -2.15 -0.12 3.49
C THR A 60 -1.84 -1.09 2.34
N ASP A 61 -0.92 -2.01 2.57
CA ASP A 61 -0.65 -3.18 1.74
C ASP A 61 -1.49 -4.41 2.14
N ASN A 62 -2.26 -4.31 3.23
CA ASN A 62 -3.18 -5.32 3.75
C ASN A 62 -4.64 -4.79 3.79
N PRO A 63 -5.32 -4.66 2.63
CA PRO A 63 -6.67 -4.11 2.58
C PRO A 63 -7.71 -4.84 3.45
N PRO A 64 -7.67 -6.18 3.65
CA PRO A 64 -8.59 -6.86 4.56
C PRO A 64 -8.57 -6.32 5.99
N THR A 65 -7.42 -5.86 6.48
CA THR A 65 -7.27 -5.32 7.83
C THR A 65 -7.95 -3.96 7.95
N ALA A 66 -7.76 -3.09 6.96
CA ALA A 66 -8.48 -1.81 6.90
C ALA A 66 -9.99 -2.02 6.78
N SER A 67 -10.42 -2.93 5.90
CA SER A 67 -11.83 -3.30 5.74
C SER A 67 -12.43 -3.84 7.05
N GLY A 68 -11.69 -4.70 7.75
CA GLY A 68 -12.10 -5.22 9.06
C GLY A 68 -12.26 -4.12 10.11
N ALA A 69 -11.29 -3.20 10.20
CA ALA A 69 -11.35 -2.07 11.13
C ALA A 69 -12.53 -1.13 10.83
N ILE A 70 -12.79 -0.85 9.54
CA ILE A 70 -13.93 -0.01 9.13
C ILE A 70 -15.27 -0.68 9.43
N VAL A 71 -15.39 -2.00 9.23
CA VAL A 71 -16.60 -2.74 9.62
C VAL A 71 -16.79 -2.73 11.14
N CYS A 72 -15.73 -2.82 11.94
CA CYS A 72 -15.82 -2.71 13.41
C CYS A 72 -16.43 -1.38 13.86
N MET A 73 -16.13 -0.26 13.19
CA MET A 73 -16.80 1.04 13.45
C MET A 73 -18.31 0.98 13.23
N ALA A 74 -18.81 0.16 12.32
CA ALA A 74 -20.25 0.06 12.07
C ALA A 74 -21.03 -0.52 13.27
N HIS A 75 -20.34 -1.11 14.26
CA HIS A 75 -20.94 -1.72 15.44
C HIS A 75 -20.86 -0.86 16.71
N THR A 76 -20.27 0.34 16.69
CA THR A 76 -20.30 1.26 17.83
C THR A 76 -21.66 1.97 17.91
N LYS A 77 -22.34 1.80 19.05
CA LYS A 77 -23.74 2.24 19.26
C LYS A 77 -23.90 3.75 19.03
N GLY A 78 -24.72 4.13 18.06
CA GLY A 78 -25.11 5.51 17.79
C GLY A 78 -25.04 5.92 16.31
N ASN A 79 -24.29 5.18 15.49
CA ASN A 79 -24.15 5.46 14.07
C ASN A 79 -25.23 4.74 13.25
N ALA A 80 -26.26 5.47 12.85
CA ALA A 80 -27.18 5.06 11.80
C ALA A 80 -26.47 5.16 10.43
N PHE A 81 -25.49 4.29 10.16
CA PHE A 81 -24.79 4.23 8.86
C PHE A 81 -24.90 2.85 8.23
N VAL A 82 -26.02 2.66 7.53
CA VAL A 82 -25.92 2.20 6.14
C VAL A 82 -25.03 3.24 5.46
N PHE A 83 -23.70 3.05 5.46
CA PHE A 83 -22.81 3.91 4.70
C PHE A 83 -23.35 3.92 3.27
N PRO A 84 -23.85 5.05 2.74
CA PRO A 84 -24.10 5.12 1.31
C PRO A 84 -22.76 4.79 0.68
N ILE A 85 -22.73 3.85 -0.26
CA ILE A 85 -21.57 3.67 -1.13
C ILE A 85 -21.21 5.08 -1.60
N ALA A 86 -20.04 5.58 -1.18
CA ALA A 86 -19.56 6.88 -1.58
C ALA A 86 -19.76 6.96 -3.09
N LYS A 87 -20.59 7.91 -3.55
CA LYS A 87 -20.87 8.06 -4.98
C LYS A 87 -19.51 8.17 -5.67
N ALA A 88 -19.25 7.31 -6.65
CA ALA A 88 -18.10 7.49 -7.52
C ALA A 88 -18.16 8.90 -8.10
N GLY A 89 -17.18 9.75 -7.74
CA GLY A 89 -17.11 11.16 -8.15
C GLY A 89 -17.71 12.20 -7.19
N ALA A 90 -18.08 11.84 -5.96
CA ALA A 90 -18.26 12.87 -4.92
C ALA A 90 -16.88 13.48 -4.57
N PRO A 91 -16.76 14.81 -4.43
CA PRO A 91 -15.51 15.40 -3.95
C PRO A 91 -15.25 14.85 -2.55
N PRO A 92 -14.06 14.31 -2.30
CA PRO A 92 -13.71 13.86 -0.97
C PRO A 92 -13.55 15.15 -0.12
N GLY A 93 -14.16 15.19 1.08
CA GLY A 93 -14.08 16.36 1.99
C GLY A 93 -15.37 17.18 2.21
N GLY A 94 -16.55 16.65 1.91
CA GLY A 94 -17.83 17.26 2.31
C GLY A 94 -18.34 16.67 3.62
N GLY A 95 -18.22 17.41 4.73
CA GLY A 95 -18.64 16.97 6.06
C GLY A 95 -20.06 16.36 6.12
N GLU A 96 -20.20 15.45 7.09
CA GLU A 96 -21.32 14.53 7.36
C GLU A 96 -21.26 13.19 6.59
N ASN A 97 -20.57 12.22 7.23
CA ASN A 97 -20.74 10.77 7.05
C ASN A 97 -20.19 10.14 5.76
N THR A 98 -18.96 10.48 5.40
CA THR A 98 -18.19 9.69 4.45
C THR A 98 -17.36 8.67 5.22
N ARG A 99 -17.49 7.38 4.87
CA ARG A 99 -16.61 6.34 5.41
C ARG A 99 -15.15 6.64 5.04
N PRO A 100 -14.17 6.29 5.90
CA PRO A 100 -12.77 6.40 5.54
C PRO A 100 -12.45 5.58 4.28
N LEU A 101 -11.55 6.10 3.44
CA LEU A 101 -11.12 5.41 2.22
C LEU A 101 -9.99 4.42 2.49
N ILE A 102 -10.02 3.29 1.79
CA ILE A 102 -8.94 2.30 1.76
C ILE A 102 -8.14 2.51 0.48
N ILE A 103 -6.93 3.06 0.64
CA ILE A 103 -5.97 3.24 -0.44
C ILE A 103 -4.93 2.12 -0.33
N THR A 104 -4.66 1.41 -1.42
CA THR A 104 -3.75 0.27 -1.39
C THR A 104 -2.40 0.61 -1.98
N HIS A 105 -1.33 0.17 -1.32
CA HIS A 105 0.04 0.37 -1.81
C HIS A 105 0.37 -0.66 -2.90
N ASN A 106 0.17 -0.27 -4.16
CA ASN A 106 0.36 -1.13 -5.34
C ASN A 106 -0.46 -2.44 -5.29
N GLY A 107 -1.69 -2.36 -4.80
CA GLY A 107 -2.58 -3.51 -4.62
C GLY A 107 -2.44 -4.18 -3.25
N ALA A 108 -2.89 -5.43 -3.15
CA ALA A 108 -2.75 -6.25 -1.93
C ALA A 108 -1.32 -6.81 -1.82
N SER A 109 -0.34 -5.90 -1.73
CA SER A 109 1.10 -6.20 -1.71
C SER A 109 1.58 -6.90 -0.43
N GLY A 110 0.69 -7.05 0.56
CA GLY A 110 0.83 -7.95 1.70
C GLY A 110 0.67 -9.44 1.37
N VAL A 111 0.04 -9.78 0.24
CA VAL A 111 -0.34 -11.18 -0.09
C VAL A 111 0.28 -11.65 -1.41
N PHE A 112 0.31 -10.76 -2.41
CA PHE A 112 0.92 -10.98 -3.73
C PHE A 112 2.00 -9.95 -3.99
N SER A 113 2.92 -10.21 -4.91
CA SER A 113 3.90 -9.19 -5.30
C SER A 113 3.18 -7.94 -5.78
N ASP A 114 3.72 -6.79 -5.41
CA ASP A 114 3.15 -5.49 -5.73
C ASP A 114 2.98 -5.28 -7.24
N SER A 115 2.04 -4.43 -7.62
CA SER A 115 1.80 -4.02 -9.01
C SER A 115 1.52 -5.18 -9.98
N THR A 116 1.03 -6.32 -9.48
CA THR A 116 0.62 -7.46 -10.30
C THR A 116 -0.89 -7.49 -10.50
N ASP A 117 -1.32 -8.14 -11.59
CA ASP A 117 -2.72 -8.46 -11.84
C ASP A 117 -3.42 -9.12 -10.64
N LEU A 118 -2.76 -10.06 -9.96
CA LEU A 118 -3.29 -10.71 -8.77
C LEU A 118 -3.37 -9.77 -7.56
N ALA A 119 -2.34 -8.94 -7.32
CA ALA A 119 -2.38 -7.96 -6.23
C ALA A 119 -3.52 -6.96 -6.42
N TYR A 120 -3.75 -6.50 -7.64
CA TYR A 120 -4.85 -5.59 -7.96
C TYR A 120 -6.21 -6.25 -7.89
N GLN A 121 -6.37 -7.46 -8.44
CA GLN A 121 -7.62 -8.22 -8.31
C GLN A 121 -7.96 -8.52 -6.85
N GLN A 122 -6.94 -8.83 -6.04
CA GLN A 122 -7.13 -9.10 -4.63
C GLN A 122 -7.50 -7.83 -3.86
N ALA A 123 -6.85 -6.69 -4.12
CA ALA A 123 -7.22 -5.42 -3.52
C ALA A 123 -8.68 -5.05 -3.77
N VAL A 124 -9.19 -5.24 -5.01
CA VAL A 124 -10.60 -5.02 -5.34
C VAL A 124 -11.52 -5.93 -4.52
N LYS A 125 -11.18 -7.23 -4.41
CA LYS A 125 -11.96 -8.20 -3.61
C LYS A 125 -11.97 -7.85 -2.13
N ASP A 126 -10.88 -7.28 -1.64
CA ASP A 126 -10.70 -6.96 -0.23
C ASP A 126 -11.30 -5.61 0.17
N GLY A 127 -11.93 -4.88 -0.77
CA GLY A 127 -12.66 -3.65 -0.49
C GLY A 127 -11.86 -2.37 -0.66
N ALA A 128 -10.74 -2.41 -1.41
CA ALA A 128 -10.00 -1.20 -1.75
C ALA A 128 -10.86 -0.17 -2.51
N ASP A 129 -10.72 1.10 -2.14
CA ASP A 129 -11.34 2.23 -2.83
C ASP A 129 -10.45 2.79 -3.92
N ILE A 130 -9.15 2.87 -3.61
CA ILE A 130 -8.13 3.39 -4.51
C ILE A 130 -6.98 2.39 -4.53
N ILE A 131 -6.47 2.13 -5.73
CA ILE A 131 -5.29 1.28 -5.93
C ILE A 131 -4.19 2.17 -6.48
N ASP A 132 -3.11 2.33 -5.71
CA ASP A 132 -1.94 3.09 -6.16
C ASP A 132 -1.20 2.32 -7.26
N CYS A 133 -0.56 3.07 -8.15
CA CYS A 133 0.30 2.56 -9.21
C CYS A 133 1.47 3.52 -9.38
N TRP A 134 2.66 3.09 -8.94
CA TRP A 134 3.88 3.81 -9.25
C TRP A 134 4.30 3.54 -10.69
N VAL A 135 4.13 4.55 -11.54
CA VAL A 135 4.43 4.44 -12.96
C VAL A 135 5.94 4.44 -13.19
N ARG A 136 6.41 3.41 -13.89
CA ARG A 136 7.76 3.26 -14.43
C ARG A 136 7.71 3.24 -15.94
N MET A 137 8.87 3.49 -16.55
CA MET A 137 9.05 3.47 -18.00
C MET A 137 10.02 2.36 -18.38
N SER A 138 9.70 1.63 -19.45
CA SER A 138 10.64 0.77 -20.16
C SER A 138 11.55 1.59 -21.09
N LYS A 139 12.62 0.98 -21.60
CA LYS A 139 13.53 1.58 -22.57
C LYS A 139 12.85 2.03 -23.87
N ASP A 140 11.85 1.27 -24.30
CA ASP A 140 11.03 1.53 -25.50
C ASP A 140 9.79 2.39 -25.22
N GLY A 141 9.70 3.00 -24.03
CA GLY A 141 8.70 4.02 -23.73
C GLY A 141 7.33 3.50 -23.32
N VAL A 142 7.22 2.23 -22.91
CA VAL A 142 5.99 1.67 -22.33
C VAL A 142 5.91 2.05 -20.86
N ALA A 143 4.79 2.66 -20.46
CA ALA A 143 4.48 2.96 -19.07
C ALA A 143 3.79 1.75 -18.40
N PHE A 144 4.24 1.39 -17.21
CA PHE A 144 3.69 0.27 -16.44
C PHE A 144 3.81 0.52 -14.92
N CYS A 145 3.07 -0.22 -14.11
CA CYS A 145 3.11 -0.09 -12.64
C CYS A 145 4.21 -0.97 -12.04
N LEU A 146 5.07 -0.40 -11.19
CA LEU A 146 6.00 -1.16 -10.36
C LEU A 146 6.54 -0.31 -9.18
N GLY A 147 6.60 -0.89 -7.98
CA GLY A 147 7.04 -0.21 -6.76
C GLY A 147 8.50 0.26 -6.75
N SER A 148 9.34 -0.19 -7.68
CA SER A 148 10.74 0.24 -7.77
C SER A 148 11.19 0.38 -9.22
N THR A 149 12.06 1.35 -9.49
CA THR A 149 12.75 1.44 -10.79
C THR A 149 13.86 0.41 -10.91
N ASP A 150 14.50 0.04 -9.79
CA ASP A 150 15.43 -1.09 -9.71
C ASP A 150 14.62 -2.37 -9.59
N LEU A 151 14.66 -3.20 -10.63
CA LEU A 151 13.91 -4.45 -10.75
C LEU A 151 14.52 -5.57 -9.88
N ASN A 152 15.71 -5.37 -9.33
CA ASN A 152 16.42 -6.43 -8.61
C ASN A 152 15.72 -6.84 -7.30
N SER A 153 15.06 -5.91 -6.62
CA SER A 153 14.45 -6.17 -5.31
C SER A 153 13.14 -6.95 -5.41
N SER A 154 12.29 -6.64 -6.38
CA SER A 154 10.91 -7.16 -6.49
C SER A 154 10.68 -8.05 -7.71
N THR A 155 11.73 -8.48 -8.42
CA THR A 155 11.62 -9.40 -9.56
C THR A 155 12.77 -10.40 -9.64
N THR A 156 12.74 -11.30 -10.63
CA THR A 156 13.84 -12.20 -10.96
C THR A 156 14.92 -11.58 -11.87
N ALA A 157 15.04 -10.26 -11.95
CA ALA A 157 15.96 -9.59 -12.87
C ALA A 157 17.43 -9.97 -12.64
N ALA A 158 17.88 -10.07 -11.39
CA ALA A 158 19.28 -10.41 -11.09
C ALA A 158 19.76 -11.75 -11.65
N THR A 159 18.86 -12.70 -11.88
CA THR A 159 19.24 -14.02 -12.42
C THR A 159 19.26 -14.04 -13.95
N THR A 160 18.61 -13.07 -14.60
CA THR A 160 18.37 -13.09 -16.05
C THR A 160 19.12 -11.98 -16.78
N PHE A 161 19.34 -10.84 -16.13
CA PHE A 161 19.90 -9.62 -16.75
C PHE A 161 21.07 -9.06 -15.94
N LEU A 162 21.87 -9.92 -15.32
CA LEU A 162 23.02 -9.50 -14.52
C LEU A 162 24.02 -8.69 -15.35
N GLU A 163 24.17 -8.99 -16.65
CA GLU A 163 25.05 -8.24 -17.56
C GLU A 163 24.57 -6.81 -17.85
N LYS A 164 23.31 -6.49 -17.54
CA LYS A 164 22.72 -5.14 -17.68
C LYS A 164 22.75 -4.34 -16.39
N MET A 165 23.39 -4.86 -15.34
CA MET A 165 23.53 -4.15 -14.08
C MET A 165 24.40 -2.91 -14.26
N THR A 166 23.91 -1.77 -13.80
CA THR A 166 24.59 -0.47 -13.89
C THR A 166 24.39 0.33 -12.61
N THR A 167 25.17 1.40 -12.43
CA THR A 167 25.01 2.33 -11.30
C THR A 167 24.51 3.66 -11.82
N VAL A 168 23.36 4.10 -11.31
CA VAL A 168 22.78 5.42 -11.58
C VAL A 168 22.70 6.16 -10.26
N ASN A 169 23.70 7.01 -9.98
CA ASN A 169 23.88 7.66 -8.68
C ASN A 169 22.74 8.63 -8.33
N GLU A 170 22.04 9.15 -9.34
CA GLU A 170 20.85 9.99 -9.18
C GLU A 170 19.65 9.22 -8.61
N ILE A 171 19.66 7.88 -8.70
CA ILE A 171 18.60 7.01 -8.19
C ILE A 171 19.06 6.32 -6.91
N GLN A 172 20.24 5.69 -6.93
CA GLN A 172 20.78 4.96 -5.79
C GLN A 172 22.31 4.80 -5.87
N ASN A 173 22.96 4.67 -4.72
CA ASN A 173 24.40 4.49 -4.59
C ASN A 173 24.87 3.03 -4.77
N LYS A 174 24.02 2.16 -5.33
CA LYS A 174 24.29 0.73 -5.53
C LYS A 174 23.98 0.34 -6.98
N SER A 175 24.71 -0.63 -7.51
CA SER A 175 24.39 -1.16 -8.83
C SER A 175 23.05 -1.90 -8.80
N GLY A 176 22.24 -1.69 -9.84
CA GLY A 176 20.89 -2.23 -9.98
C GLY A 176 20.57 -2.57 -11.43
N ILE A 177 19.41 -3.17 -11.65
CA ILE A 177 18.90 -3.45 -13.00
C ILE A 177 17.66 -2.59 -13.18
N PHE A 178 17.76 -1.52 -13.97
CA PHE A 178 16.72 -0.50 -14.03
C PHE A 178 15.70 -0.76 -15.14
N SER A 179 14.43 -0.43 -14.88
CA SER A 179 13.34 -0.61 -15.85
C SER A 179 13.59 0.09 -17.18
N PHE A 180 14.18 1.29 -17.16
CA PHE A 180 14.43 2.10 -18.35
C PHE A 180 15.60 1.59 -19.21
N ASP A 181 16.34 0.58 -18.75
CA ASP A 181 17.41 -0.08 -19.51
C ASP A 181 16.94 -1.35 -20.23
N LEU A 182 15.71 -1.79 -19.95
CA LEU A 182 15.09 -3.00 -20.51
C LEU A 182 13.93 -2.66 -21.43
N LEU A 183 13.81 -3.42 -22.53
CA LEU A 183 12.62 -3.37 -23.38
C LEU A 183 11.41 -3.93 -22.63
N TRP A 184 10.21 -3.47 -22.96
CA TRP A 184 8.99 -4.01 -22.37
C TRP A 184 8.87 -5.53 -22.55
N SER A 185 9.25 -6.04 -23.72
CA SER A 185 9.28 -7.49 -23.99
C SER A 185 10.24 -8.26 -23.09
N GLU A 186 11.34 -7.63 -22.63
CA GLU A 186 12.26 -8.25 -21.67
C GLU A 186 11.65 -8.24 -20.26
N ILE A 187 11.04 -7.12 -19.85
CA ILE A 187 10.37 -6.97 -18.55
C ILE A 187 9.24 -8.00 -18.38
N GLN A 188 8.44 -8.24 -19.42
CA GLN A 188 7.36 -9.23 -19.39
C GLN A 188 7.83 -10.68 -19.17
N THR A 189 9.13 -10.98 -19.34
CA THR A 189 9.69 -12.31 -19.03
C THR A 189 10.01 -12.50 -17.56
N LEU A 190 10.12 -11.40 -16.81
CA LEU A 190 10.46 -11.44 -15.39
C LEU A 190 9.29 -12.01 -14.59
N LYS A 191 9.64 -12.70 -13.52
CA LYS A 191 8.65 -13.08 -12.51
C LYS A 191 8.67 -12.05 -11.39
N PRO A 192 7.50 -11.61 -10.90
CA PRO A 192 7.40 -10.82 -9.68
C PRO A 192 8.03 -11.58 -8.51
N ASN A 193 8.52 -10.88 -7.50
CA ASN A 193 9.12 -11.47 -6.30
C ASN A 193 8.56 -10.74 -5.08
N LEU A 194 7.61 -11.39 -4.39
CA LEU A 194 7.02 -10.85 -3.18
C LEU A 194 8.08 -10.66 -2.11
N VAL A 195 8.30 -9.40 -1.75
CA VAL A 195 9.17 -8.98 -0.64
C VAL A 195 8.33 -8.36 0.46
N GLY A 196 8.66 -8.72 1.70
CA GLY A 196 8.16 -8.00 2.87
C GLY A 196 9.08 -6.83 3.24
N PRO A 197 8.63 -5.93 4.14
CA PRO A 197 9.43 -4.80 4.63
C PRO A 197 10.72 -5.23 5.34
N PHE A 198 10.83 -6.51 5.73
CA PHE A 198 11.98 -7.08 6.43
C PHE A 198 12.62 -8.25 5.66
N ALA A 199 12.97 -8.05 4.39
CA ALA A 199 13.65 -9.06 3.57
C ALA A 199 14.89 -9.67 4.26
N ASP A 200 15.57 -8.92 5.13
CA ASP A 200 16.73 -9.36 5.92
C ASP A 200 16.40 -10.40 7.00
N ALA A 201 15.15 -10.47 7.47
CA ALA A 201 14.71 -11.38 8.53
C ALA A 201 14.38 -12.81 8.04
N ARG A 202 14.50 -13.07 6.72
CA ARG A 202 14.12 -14.35 6.07
C ARG A 202 12.66 -14.76 6.25
N LEU A 203 11.79 -13.83 6.64
CA LEU A 203 10.35 -14.05 6.76
C LEU A 203 9.69 -13.59 5.45
N GLU A 204 9.34 -14.56 4.60
CA GLU A 204 8.60 -14.30 3.36
C GLU A 204 7.10 -14.27 3.68
N ARG A 205 6.39 -13.19 3.27
CA ARG A 205 4.95 -13.00 3.52
C ARG A 205 4.09 -14.17 3.04
N ASN A 206 4.30 -14.62 1.81
CA ASN A 206 3.54 -15.71 1.20
C ASN A 206 4.42 -16.53 0.23
N PRO A 207 5.19 -17.51 0.75
CA PRO A 207 6.10 -18.31 -0.06
C PRO A 207 5.41 -19.04 -1.22
N ALA A 208 4.15 -19.45 -1.01
CA ALA A 208 3.38 -20.18 -2.02
C ALA A 208 3.00 -19.32 -3.23
N ALA A 209 2.83 -18.00 -3.03
CA ALA A 209 2.48 -17.04 -4.09
C ALA A 209 3.64 -16.10 -4.45
N LYS A 210 4.86 -16.39 -4.01
CA LYS A 210 6.03 -15.49 -4.12
C LYS A 210 6.24 -14.92 -5.52
N ASN A 211 6.07 -15.75 -6.55
CA ASN A 211 6.24 -15.37 -7.95
C ASN A 211 4.93 -15.39 -8.74
N ALA A 212 3.79 -15.33 -8.06
CA ALA A 212 2.49 -15.34 -8.70
C ALA A 212 2.13 -13.96 -9.25
N GLY A 213 1.37 -13.96 -10.35
CA GLY A 213 0.91 -12.74 -11.02
C GLY A 213 1.81 -12.29 -12.17
N LYS A 214 1.37 -11.23 -12.85
CA LYS A 214 2.02 -10.60 -14.00
C LYS A 214 1.89 -9.08 -13.92
N PHE A 215 2.89 -8.38 -14.46
CA PHE A 215 2.90 -6.94 -14.67
C PHE A 215 2.07 -6.55 -15.90
#